data_AF-A0AA86J011-F1
#
_entry.id   AF-A0AA86J011-F1
#
_cell.length_a   1.000
_cell.length_b   1.000
_cell.length_c   1.000
_cell.angle_alpha   90.00
_cell.angle_beta   90.00
_cell.angle_gamma   90.00
#
_symmetry.space_group_name_H-M   'P 1'
#
loop_
_entity.id
_entity.type
_entity.pdbx_description
1 polymer ?
#
loop_
_entity_poly.entity_id
_entity_poly.type
_entity_poly.pdbx_seq_one_letter_code
_entity_poly.pdbx_strand_id
1 'polypeptide(L)'
;MNASPQEPFKSKLFFCWLALFTGAIGGHWIYAGKKRFWIYMVTFPLSAFAGWVDTMRYGLMKDEQFNQLMNPEYPSDTKQTTGPVVIAVGLGLAFGMTGLMATLAMVFQWYFSGIVS
;
A
#
# COMPACT_ATOMS: atom_id res chain seq x y z
N MET A 1 -19.13 -4.85 33.98
CA MET A 1 -18.65 -3.83 33.03
C MET A 1 -17.53 -4.46 32.22
N ASN A 2 -17.86 -5.19 31.14
CA ASN A 2 -16.85 -5.78 30.27
C ASN A 2 -16.52 -4.72 29.21
N ALA A 3 -15.42 -4.00 29.41
CA ALA A 3 -14.82 -3.24 28.32
C ALA A 3 -14.40 -4.27 27.27
N SER A 4 -15.08 -4.32 26.12
CA SER A 4 -14.54 -5.04 24.96
C SER A 4 -13.12 -4.50 24.70
N PRO A 5 -12.14 -5.35 24.34
CA PRO A 5 -10.83 -4.86 23.96
C PRO A 5 -11.02 -3.89 22.80
N GLN A 6 -10.83 -2.60 23.05
CA GLN A 6 -10.87 -1.58 22.01
C GLN A 6 -9.75 -1.92 21.02
N GLU A 7 -10.09 -2.09 19.74
CA GLU A 7 -9.10 -2.44 18.71
C GLU A 7 -8.02 -1.34 18.65
N PRO A 8 -6.72 -1.70 18.63
CA PRO A 8 -5.64 -0.72 18.68
C PRO A 8 -5.71 0.23 17.47
N PHE A 9 -5.61 1.54 17.75
CA PHE A 9 -5.65 2.61 16.76
C PHE A 9 -4.62 2.40 15.63
N LYS A 10 -5.10 2.37 14.38
CA LYS A 10 -4.26 2.13 13.20
C LYS A 10 -3.78 3.46 12.62
N SER A 11 -2.47 3.65 12.60
CA SER A 11 -1.82 4.85 12.10
C SER A 11 -1.62 4.80 10.58
N LYS A 12 -2.12 5.81 9.87
CA LYS A 12 -1.93 5.97 8.41
C LYS A 12 -0.46 5.96 7.98
N LEU A 13 0.41 6.54 8.80
CA LEU A 13 1.86 6.51 8.61
C LEU A 13 2.39 5.09 8.52
N PHE A 14 2.11 4.30 9.56
CA PHE A 14 2.59 2.94 9.66
C PHE A 14 2.05 2.09 8.51
N PHE A 15 0.78 2.29 8.15
CA PHE A 15 0.16 1.63 7.00
C PHE A 15 0.87 1.96 5.67
N CYS A 16 1.17 3.23 5.40
CA CYS A 16 1.83 3.64 4.14
C CYS A 16 3.28 3.17 4.04
N TRP A 17 4.04 3.24 5.13
CA TRP A 17 5.42 2.74 5.17
C TRP A 17 5.48 1.22 5.06
N LEU A 18 4.54 0.54 5.70
CA LEU A 18 4.42 -0.91 5.59
C LEU A 18 4.01 -1.32 4.17
N ALA A 19 3.08 -0.59 3.53
CA ALA A 19 2.69 -0.84 2.15
C ALA A 19 3.85 -0.56 1.16
N LEU A 20 4.72 0.42 1.46
CA LEU A 20 5.91 0.72 0.66
C LEU A 20 6.94 -0.42 0.70
N PHE A 21 7.28 -0.91 1.89
CA PHE A 21 8.34 -1.92 2.07
C PHE A 21 7.86 -3.35 1.93
N THR A 22 6.66 -3.65 2.42
CA THR A 22 6.09 -5.01 2.43
C THR A 22 4.98 -5.17 1.39
N GLY A 23 4.83 -4.21 0.49
CA GLY A 23 3.90 -4.27 -0.64
C GLY A 23 4.04 -5.54 -1.46
N ALA A 24 5.27 -6.03 -1.65
CA ALA A 24 5.59 -7.29 -2.35
C ALA A 24 5.11 -8.57 -1.64
N ILE A 25 4.68 -8.46 -0.39
CA ILE A 25 4.22 -9.58 0.42
C ILE A 25 2.78 -9.32 0.93
N GLY A 26 2.29 -8.07 0.90
CA GLY A 26 0.98 -7.68 1.41
C GLY A 26 0.94 -7.46 2.92
N GLY A 27 2.09 -7.21 3.56
CA GLY A 27 2.19 -7.07 5.02
C GLY A 27 1.31 -5.98 5.62
N HIS A 28 1.00 -4.94 4.84
CA HIS A 28 0.07 -3.87 5.24
C HIS A 28 -1.36 -4.35 5.45
N TRP A 29 -1.78 -5.43 4.77
CA TRP A 29 -3.09 -6.05 4.98
C TRP A 29 -3.16 -6.90 6.25
N ILE A 30 -2.04 -7.50 6.69
CA ILE A 30 -1.94 -8.16 7.99
C ILE A 30 -2.12 -7.14 9.11
N TYR A 31 -1.44 -5.99 9.01
CA TYR A 31 -1.61 -4.87 9.95
C TYR A 31 -3.05 -4.31 9.94
N ALA A 32 -3.70 -4.32 8.77
CA ALA A 32 -5.11 -3.96 8.65
C ALA A 32 -6.09 -5.04 9.15
N GLY A 33 -5.63 -6.25 9.48
CA GLY A 33 -6.49 -7.36 9.90
C GLY A 33 -7.37 -7.96 8.80
N LYS A 34 -7.09 -7.67 7.51
CA LYS A 34 -7.90 -8.17 6.39
C LYS A 34 -7.23 -9.37 5.73
N LYS A 35 -8.01 -10.42 5.42
CA LYS A 35 -7.54 -11.66 4.74
C LYS A 35 -7.05 -11.47 3.29
N ARG A 36 -6.97 -10.23 2.79
CA ARG A 36 -6.54 -9.90 1.42
C ARG A 36 -5.07 -10.21 1.15
N PHE A 37 -4.29 -10.48 2.20
CA PHE A 37 -2.90 -10.96 2.14
C PHE A 37 -2.71 -12.18 1.23
N TRP A 38 -3.66 -13.11 1.18
CA TRP A 38 -3.56 -14.33 0.35
C TRP A 38 -3.36 -14.03 -1.15
N ILE A 39 -3.97 -12.95 -1.65
CA ILE A 39 -3.86 -12.54 -3.05
C ILE A 39 -2.43 -12.03 -3.36
N TYR A 40 -1.78 -11.40 -2.38
CA TYR A 40 -0.43 -10.86 -2.52
C TYR A 40 0.61 -11.99 -2.55
N MET A 41 0.43 -13.04 -1.73
CA MET A 41 1.29 -14.24 -1.79
C MET A 41 1.25 -14.94 -3.15
N VAL A 42 0.08 -15.03 -3.79
CA VAL A 42 -0.07 -15.69 -5.10
C VAL A 42 0.51 -14.84 -6.23
N THR A 43 0.45 -13.51 -6.11
CA THR A 43 0.87 -12.57 -7.17
C THR A 43 2.20 -11.89 -6.86
N PHE A 44 3.12 -12.56 -6.18
CA PHE A 44 4.39 -12.02 -5.64
C PHE A 44 5.08 -10.91 -6.48
N PRO A 45 5.33 -11.05 -7.79
CA PRO A 45 5.93 -9.96 -8.59
C PRO A 45 4.98 -8.77 -8.85
N LEU A 46 3.69 -9.02 -9.07
CA LEU A 46 2.65 -7.99 -9.24
C LEU A 46 2.24 -7.33 -7.91
N SER A 47 2.47 -8.03 -6.81
CA SER A 47 2.11 -7.60 -5.48
C SER A 47 2.90 -6.37 -5.05
N ALA A 48 4.17 -6.23 -5.47
CA ALA A 48 4.96 -5.03 -5.19
C ALA A 48 4.28 -3.76 -5.74
N PHE A 49 3.83 -3.82 -6.99
CA PHE A 49 3.06 -2.75 -7.62
C PHE A 49 1.75 -2.48 -6.88
N ALA A 50 1.03 -3.54 -6.49
CA ALA A 50 -0.22 -3.39 -5.75
C ALA A 50 0.00 -2.72 -4.37
N GLY A 51 1.13 -2.97 -3.70
CA GLY A 51 1.50 -2.28 -2.46
C GLY A 51 1.80 -0.80 -2.67
N TRP A 52 2.55 -0.44 -3.72
CA TRP A 52 2.82 0.96 -4.04
C TRP A 52 1.54 1.72 -4.43
N VAL A 53 0.66 1.10 -5.20
CA VAL A 53 -0.67 1.63 -5.52
C VAL A 53 -1.50 1.83 -4.26
N ASP A 54 -1.50 0.87 -3.32
CA ASP A 54 -2.17 1.03 -2.03
C ASP A 54 -1.55 2.17 -1.20
N THR A 55 -0.23 2.32 -1.16
CA THR A 55 0.43 3.45 -0.49
C THR A 55 -0.07 4.78 -1.05
N MET A 56 -0.16 4.92 -2.37
CA MET A 56 -0.69 6.14 -3.00
C MET A 56 -2.18 6.33 -2.71
N ARG A 57 -2.98 5.27 -2.88
CA ARG A 57 -4.43 5.30 -2.67
C ARG A 57 -4.79 5.70 -1.24
N TYR A 58 -4.16 5.07 -0.25
CA TYR A 58 -4.45 5.32 1.17
C TYR A 58 -3.70 6.52 1.72
N GLY A 59 -2.50 6.83 1.21
CA GLY A 59 -1.75 8.03 1.60
C GLY A 59 -2.42 9.32 1.13
N LEU A 60 -3.00 9.32 -0.07
CA LEU A 60 -3.74 10.46 -0.63
C LEU A 60 -5.23 10.51 -0.23
N MET A 61 -5.75 9.43 0.37
CA MET A 61 -7.13 9.40 0.88
C MET A 61 -7.32 10.47 1.97
N LYS A 62 -8.51 11.07 2.06
CA LYS A 62 -8.80 12.00 3.17
C LYS A 62 -8.70 11.29 4.51
N ASP A 63 -8.26 12.00 5.54
CA ASP A 63 -8.10 11.43 6.88
C ASP A 63 -9.45 10.93 7.43
N GLU A 64 -10.55 11.64 7.17
CA GLU A 64 -11.88 11.19 7.61
C GLU A 64 -12.28 9.86 6.97
N GLN A 65 -12.02 9.72 5.67
CA GLN A 65 -12.33 8.49 4.92
C GLN A 65 -11.45 7.32 5.38
N PHE A 66 -10.17 7.57 5.67
CA PHE A 66 -9.28 6.54 6.19
C PHE A 66 -9.72 6.08 7.59
N ASN A 67 -10.03 7.02 8.48
CA ASN A 67 -10.50 6.72 9.83
C ASN A 67 -11.83 5.96 9.82
N GLN A 68 -12.77 6.30 8.95
CA GLN A 68 -14.02 5.54 8.80
C GLN A 68 -13.78 4.08 8.37
N LEU A 69 -12.79 3.84 7.52
CA LEU A 69 -12.49 2.49 7.00
C LEU A 69 -11.69 1.62 7.97
N MET A 70 -10.81 2.24 8.76
CA MET A 70 -9.79 1.53 9.55
C MET A 70 -9.98 1.67 11.07
N ASN A 71 -10.62 2.75 11.51
CA ASN A 71 -10.80 3.13 12.91
C ASN A 71 -12.26 3.59 13.17
N PRO A 72 -13.29 2.76 12.86
CA PRO A 72 -14.70 3.17 12.96
C PRO A 72 -15.15 3.51 14.39
N GLU A 73 -14.44 3.03 15.41
CA GLU A 73 -14.71 3.31 16.82
C GLU A 73 -14.11 4.66 17.31
N TYR A 74 -13.30 5.34 16.48
CA TYR A 74 -12.61 6.58 16.85
C TYR A 74 -13.17 7.80 16.10
N PRO A 75 -12.95 9.03 16.61
CA PRO A 75 -13.41 10.25 15.95
C PRO A 75 -12.85 10.38 14.53
N SER A 76 -13.74 10.56 13.55
CA SER A 76 -13.37 10.64 12.14
C SER A 76 -12.45 11.81 11.79
N ASP A 77 -12.51 12.91 12.55
CA ASP A 77 -11.72 14.13 12.35
C ASP A 77 -10.27 14.04 12.89
N THR A 78 -9.81 12.84 13.26
CA THR A 78 -8.44 12.68 13.75
C THR A 78 -7.44 12.85 12.60
N LYS A 79 -6.68 13.95 12.61
CA LYS A 79 -5.63 14.20 11.62
C LYS A 79 -4.54 13.14 11.68
N GLN A 80 -4.29 12.46 10.57
CA GLN A 80 -3.32 11.38 10.45
C GLN A 80 -2.30 11.59 9.32
N THR A 81 -2.60 12.46 8.35
CA THR A 81 -1.64 12.80 7.29
C THR A 81 -0.53 13.66 7.86
N THR A 82 0.67 13.08 7.92
CA THR A 82 1.91 13.73 8.36
C THR A 82 2.90 13.83 7.21
N GLY A 83 3.90 14.72 7.30
CA GLY A 83 4.94 14.85 6.26
C GLY A 83 5.58 13.50 5.83
N PRO A 84 5.87 12.57 6.77
CA PRO A 84 6.39 11.26 6.42
C PRO A 84 5.40 10.34 5.66
N VAL A 85 4.08 10.57 5.74
CA VAL A 85 3.09 9.90 4.86
C VAL A 85 3.30 10.36 3.41
N VAL A 86 3.49 11.67 3.20
CA VAL A 86 3.71 12.25 1.87
C VAL A 86 5.01 11.74 1.27
N ILE A 87 6.06 11.58 2.07
CA ILE A 87 7.33 10.96 1.63
C ILE A 87 7.10 9.52 1.18
N ALA A 88 6.35 8.72 1.94
CA ALA A 88 6.03 7.34 1.56
C ALA A 88 5.24 7.28 0.24
N VAL A 89 4.30 8.20 0.03
CA VAL A 89 3.57 8.33 -1.25
C VAL A 89 4.52 8.68 -2.40
N GLY A 90 5.41 9.65 -2.21
CA GLY A 90 6.40 10.05 -3.21
C GLY A 90 7.35 8.92 -3.58
N LEU A 91 7.85 8.17 -2.59
CA LEU A 91 8.70 7.00 -2.82
C LEU A 91 7.93 5.87 -3.52
N GLY A 92 6.68 5.61 -3.13
CA GLY A 92 5.83 4.62 -3.78
C GLY A 92 5.61 4.94 -5.25
N LEU A 93 5.40 6.21 -5.58
CA LEU A 93 5.30 6.68 -6.96
C LEU A 93 6.62 6.51 -7.73
N ALA A 94 7.75 6.89 -7.13
CA ALA A 94 9.06 6.77 -7.76
C ALA A 94 9.44 5.32 -8.08
N PHE A 95 9.26 4.40 -7.13
CA PHE A 95 9.52 2.97 -7.34
C PHE A 95 8.52 2.36 -8.31
N GLY A 96 7.23 2.71 -8.21
CA GLY A 96 6.20 2.25 -9.15
C GLY A 96 6.49 2.65 -10.58
N MET A 97 6.86 3.90 -10.81
CA MET A 97 7.25 4.39 -12.14
C MET A 97 8.51 3.70 -12.64
N THR A 98 9.54 3.56 -11.80
CA THR A 98 10.80 2.91 -12.19
C THR A 98 10.57 1.45 -12.58
N GLY A 99 9.82 0.70 -11.76
CA GLY A 99 9.49 -0.69 -12.04
C GLY A 99 8.67 -0.84 -13.33
N LEU A 100 7.70 0.06 -13.55
CA LEU A 100 6.88 0.05 -14.76
C LEU A 100 7.73 0.35 -16.00
N MET A 101 8.60 1.35 -15.94
CA MET A 101 9.48 1.70 -17.05
C MET A 101 10.51 0.60 -17.33
N ALA A 102 11.11 0.01 -16.31
CA ALA A 102 12.04 -1.11 -16.48
C ALA A 102 11.34 -2.33 -17.12
N THR A 103 10.12 -2.64 -16.69
CA THR A 103 9.33 -3.74 -17.26
C THR A 103 9.00 -3.47 -18.72
N LEU A 104 8.52 -2.27 -19.05
CA LEU A 104 8.26 -1.87 -20.43
C LEU A 104 9.53 -1.96 -21.29
N ALA A 105 10.64 -1.43 -20.80
CA ALA A 105 11.92 -1.47 -21.50
C ALA A 105 12.35 -2.92 -21.82
N MET A 106 12.23 -3.83 -20.85
CA MET A 106 12.54 -5.25 -21.07
C MET A 106 11.60 -5.90 -22.10
N VAL A 107 10.30 -5.61 -22.04
CA VAL A 107 9.33 -6.12 -23.02
C VAL A 107 9.65 -5.62 -24.43
N PHE A 108 9.96 -4.34 -24.59
CA PHE A 108 10.40 -3.79 -25.88
C PHE A 108 11.70 -4.45 -26.36
N GLN A 109 12.67 -4.62 -25.47
CA GLN A 109 13.92 -5.34 -25.79
C GLN A 109 13.64 -6.76 -26.26
N TRP A 110 12.75 -7.51 -25.60
CA TRP A 110 12.38 -8.88 -25.99
C TRP A 110 11.64 -8.95 -27.32
N TYR A 111 10.75 -8.00 -27.58
CA TYR A 111 10.03 -7.88 -28.84
C TYR A 111 10.99 -7.63 -30.01
N PHE A 112 11.90 -6.66 -29.87
CA PHE A 112 12.86 -6.33 -30.94
C PHE A 112 14.02 -7.32 -31.06
N SER A 113 14.35 -8.08 -30.00
CA SER A 113 15.37 -9.15 -30.06
C SER A 113 14.82 -10.47 -30.62
N GLY A 114 13.51 -10.55 -30.91
CA GLY A 114 12.88 -11.74 -31.48
C GLY A 114 12.73 -12.90 -30.49
N ILE A 115 12.92 -12.66 -29.18
CA ILE A 115 12.71 -13.67 -28.13
C ILE A 115 11.22 -13.97 -27.94
N VAL A 116 10.39 -12.93 -28.09
CA VAL A 116 8.93 -13.04 -28.10
C VAL A 116 8.47 -12.60 -29.49
N SER A 117 8.22 -13.57 -30.38
CA SER A 117 7.76 -13.37 -31.75
C SER A 117 6.24 -13.30 -31.85
#